data_AF-A0A835TE53-F1
#
_entry.id   AF-A0A835TE53-F1
#
_cell.length_a   1.000
_cell.length_b   1.000
_cell.length_c   1.000
_cell.angle_alpha   90.00
_cell.angle_beta   90.00
_cell.angle_gamma   90.00
#
_symmetry.space_group_name_H-M   'P 1'
#
loop_
_entity.id
_entity.type
_entity.pdbx_description
1 polymer ?
#
loop_
_entity_poly.entity_id
_entity_poly.type
_entity_poly.pdbx_seq_one_letter_code
_entity_poly.pdbx_strand_id
1 'polypeptide(L)'
;MALFNQLASSPELSLRHILQPGDVQLLSNHTCLHYRGAFRDSPEHTRHLLRLWVSPPNDRPLPEVYSEIMGGSVVPGKRGGIFIQNADRNPIPLEAE
;
A
#
# COMPACT_ATOMS: atom_id res chain seq x y z
N MET A 1 -20.21 -5.35 -9.00
CA MET A 1 -18.73 -5.31 -9.06
C MET A 1 -18.13 -5.85 -10.36
N ALA A 2 -18.84 -6.59 -11.23
CA ALA A 2 -18.26 -7.19 -12.44
C ALA A 2 -17.54 -6.19 -13.36
N LEU A 3 -18.21 -5.09 -13.75
CA LEU A 3 -17.61 -4.06 -14.61
C LEU A 3 -16.38 -3.40 -13.97
N PHE A 4 -16.43 -3.11 -12.67
CA PHE A 4 -15.30 -2.53 -11.94
C PHE A 4 -14.08 -3.44 -12.00
N ASN A 5 -14.24 -4.73 -11.70
CA ASN A 5 -13.16 -5.70 -11.74
C ASN A 5 -12.60 -5.88 -13.16
N GLN A 6 -13.47 -5.87 -14.17
CA GLN A 6 -13.08 -5.93 -15.58
C GLN A 6 -12.20 -4.73 -15.95
N LEU A 7 -12.62 -3.51 -15.62
CA LEU A 7 -11.85 -2.29 -15.92
C LEU A 7 -10.54 -2.24 -15.14
N ALA A 8 -10.56 -2.54 -13.83
CA ALA A 8 -9.37 -2.56 -12.99
C ALA A 8 -8.32 -3.59 -13.45
N SER A 9 -8.75 -4.67 -14.12
CA SER A 9 -7.87 -5.71 -14.64
C SER A 9 -7.46 -5.48 -16.11
N SER A 10 -7.97 -4.44 -16.75
CA SER A 10 -7.74 -4.15 -18.17
C SER A 10 -6.29 -3.68 -18.41
N PRO A 11 -5.63 -4.13 -19.49
CA PRO A 11 -4.29 -3.65 -19.84
C PRO A 11 -4.25 -2.14 -20.17
N GLU A 12 -5.37 -1.54 -20.56
CA GLU A 12 -5.47 -0.11 -20.87
C GLU A 12 -5.42 0.77 -19.62
N LEU A 13 -5.87 0.26 -18.47
CA LEU A 13 -5.92 0.99 -17.20
C LEU A 13 -4.93 0.46 -16.16
N SER A 14 -4.07 -0.50 -16.51
CA SER A 14 -3.12 -1.11 -15.60
C SER A 14 -1.68 -0.98 -16.07
N LEU A 15 -0.81 -0.65 -15.12
CA LEU A 15 0.64 -0.72 -15.30
C LEU A 15 1.17 -1.99 -14.65
N ARG A 16 1.87 -2.83 -15.42
CA ARG A 16 2.55 -4.03 -14.89
C ARG A 16 4.04 -3.75 -14.76
N HIS A 17 4.56 -3.92 -13.55
CA HIS A 17 5.96 -3.69 -13.25
C HIS A 17 6.45 -4.70 -12.22
N ILE A 18 7.66 -5.22 -12.43
CA ILE A 18 8.32 -6.15 -11.51
C ILE A 18 9.39 -5.36 -10.76
N LEU A 19 9.13 -5.02 -9.49
CA LEU A 19 10.10 -4.34 -8.64
C LEU A 19 11.37 -5.18 -8.47
N GLN A 20 12.51 -4.54 -8.73
CA GLN A 20 13.85 -5.06 -8.49
C GLN A 20 14.43 -4.48 -7.18
N PRO A 21 15.46 -5.11 -6.60
CA PRO A 21 16.20 -4.51 -5.50
C PRO A 21 16.68 -3.09 -5.84
N GLY A 22 16.34 -2.12 -4.99
CA GLY A 22 16.64 -0.70 -5.20
C GLY A 22 15.48 0.12 -5.78
N ASP A 23 14.45 -0.52 -6.35
CA ASP A 23 13.28 0.19 -6.86
C ASP A 23 12.40 0.71 -5.71
N VAL A 24 11.85 1.92 -5.90
CA VAL A 24 10.86 2.52 -5.00
C VAL A 24 9.57 2.79 -5.77
N GLN A 25 8.47 2.21 -5.30
CA GLN A 25 7.14 2.49 -5.82
C GLN A 25 6.41 3.47 -4.92
N LEU A 26 6.10 4.66 -5.47
CA LEU A 26 5.24 5.65 -4.83
C LEU A 26 3.88 5.63 -5.51
N LEU A 27 2.81 5.44 -4.72
CA LEU A 27 1.44 5.46 -5.21
C LEU A 27 0.53 6.18 -4.22
N SER A 28 -0.52 6.81 -4.74
CA SER A 28 -1.60 7.35 -3.91
C SER A 28 -2.61 6.26 -3.64
N ASN A 29 -2.74 5.87 -2.37
CA ASN A 29 -3.72 4.86 -1.94
C ASN A 29 -5.18 5.30 -2.14
N HIS A 30 -5.42 6.58 -2.40
CA HIS A 30 -6.77 7.13 -2.60
C HIS A 30 -7.20 7.18 -4.07
N THR A 31 -6.28 6.99 -5.01
CA THR A 31 -6.58 7.10 -6.45
C THR A 31 -6.06 5.93 -7.27
N CYS A 32 -5.15 5.12 -6.74
CA CYS A 32 -4.54 4.01 -7.45
C CYS A 32 -4.92 2.67 -6.80
N LEU A 33 -5.59 1.82 -7.57
CA LEU A 33 -5.67 0.40 -7.25
C LEU A 33 -4.30 -0.23 -7.49
N HIS A 34 -3.91 -1.13 -6.61
CA HIS A 34 -2.66 -1.88 -6.74
C HIS A 34 -2.89 -3.32 -6.30
N TYR A 35 -2.23 -4.24 -6.98
CA TYR A 35 -2.24 -5.65 -6.65
C TYR A 35 -0.89 -6.26 -6.99
N ARG A 36 -0.67 -7.47 -6.51
CA ARG A 36 0.51 -8.27 -6.82
C ARG A 36 0.06 -9.57 -7.46
N GLY A 37 0.75 -9.99 -8.52
CA GLY A 37 0.59 -11.34 -9.06
C GLY A 37 0.95 -12.43 -8.03
N ALA A 38 0.55 -13.66 -8.34
CA ALA A 38 0.98 -14.83 -7.58
C ALA A 38 2.49 -15.06 -7.79
N PHE A 39 3.17 -15.49 -6.73
CA PHE A 39 4.59 -15.85 -6.73
C PHE A 39 4.83 -16.95 -5.69
N ARG A 40 5.99 -17.60 -5.76
CA ARG A 40 6.37 -18.68 -4.84
C ARG A 40 7.80 -18.43 -4.36
N ASP A 41 8.01 -18.50 -3.06
CA ASP A 41 9.34 -18.43 -2.47
C ASP A 41 10.11 -19.76 -2.66
N SER A 42 11.43 -19.68 -2.63
CA SER A 42 12.35 -20.83 -2.47
C SER A 42 13.29 -20.57 -1.28
N PRO A 43 14.00 -21.59 -0.78
CA PRO A 43 14.99 -21.39 0.30
C PRO A 43 16.06 -20.35 -0.04
N GLU A 44 16.39 -20.19 -1.33
CA GLU A 44 17.42 -19.27 -1.83
C GLU A 44 16.83 -17.93 -2.32
N HIS A 45 15.51 -17.85 -2.53
CA HIS A 45 14.84 -16.68 -3.11
C HIS A 45 13.51 -16.41 -2.40
N THR A 46 13.55 -15.47 -1.47
CA THR A 46 12.38 -14.89 -0.81
C THR A 46 12.20 -13.43 -1.24
N ARG A 47 10.94 -12.98 -1.39
CA ARG A 47 10.66 -11.60 -1.80
C ARG A 47 10.31 -10.72 -0.60
N HIS A 48 11.24 -9.85 -0.22
CA HIS A 48 11.04 -8.87 0.86
C HIS A 48 10.79 -7.46 0.30
N LEU A 49 9.84 -6.74 0.91
CA LEU A 49 9.59 -5.32 0.63
C LEU A 49 9.41 -4.56 1.94
N LEU A 50 9.97 -3.36 2.00
CA LEU A 50 9.60 -2.37 3.00
C LEU A 50 8.41 -1.55 2.49
N ARG A 51 7.40 -1.36 3.34
CA ARG A 51 6.23 -0.53 3.02
C ARG A 51 6.07 0.57 4.05
N LEU A 52 5.95 1.80 3.57
CA LEU A 52 5.70 2.98 4.39
C LEU A 52 4.39 3.64 3.96
N TRP A 53 3.71 4.23 4.93
CA TRP A 53 2.57 5.12 4.70
C TRP A 53 3.03 6.54 4.95
N VAL A 54 2.83 7.41 3.97
CA VAL A 54 3.24 8.80 4.02
C VAL A 54 2.01 9.67 3.78
N SER A 55 1.82 10.68 4.63
CA SER A 55 0.79 11.71 4.44
C SER A 55 1.48 13.04 4.14
N PRO A 56 1.48 13.50 2.89
CA PRO A 56 2.00 14.82 2.56
C PRO A 56 1.16 15.93 3.22
N PRO A 57 1.76 17.09 3.58
CA PRO A 57 1.02 18.23 4.15
C PRO A 57 -0.10 18.76 3.25
N ASN A 58 0.03 18.57 1.94
CA ASN A 58 -0.90 19.01 0.90
C ASN A 58 -1.70 17.85 0.28
N ASP A 59 -1.89 16.75 1.00
CA ASP A 59 -2.67 15.61 0.54
C ASP A 59 -4.19 15.90 0.50
N ARG A 60 -4.95 15.05 -0.18
CA ARG A 60 -6.41 15.18 -0.37
C ARG A 60 -7.15 15.13 0.99
N PRO A 61 -8.19 15.95 1.20
CA PRO A 61 -9.07 15.78 2.36
C PRO A 61 -9.84 14.45 2.29
N LEU A 62 -10.02 13.81 3.44
CA LEU A 62 -10.81 12.59 3.57
C LEU A 62 -12.05 12.85 4.43
N PRO A 63 -13.18 12.20 4.14
CA PRO A 63 -14.35 12.23 5.03
C PRO A 63 -14.04 11.62 6.40
N GLU A 64 -14.69 12.10 7.46
CA GLU A 64 -14.42 11.67 8.85
C GLU A 64 -14.55 10.16 9.07
N VAL A 65 -15.40 9.47 8.30
CA VAL A 65 -15.56 8.00 8.36
C VAL A 65 -14.25 7.23 8.10
N TYR A 66 -13.26 7.86 7.48
CA TYR A 66 -11.94 7.25 7.25
C TYR A 66 -11.01 7.34 8.48
N SER A 67 -11.34 8.11 9.52
CA SER A 67 -10.44 8.34 10.64
C SER A 67 -10.06 7.05 11.36
N GLU A 68 -11.01 6.13 11.56
CA GLU A 68 -10.76 4.82 12.20
C GLU A 68 -9.68 4.03 11.47
N ILE A 69 -9.80 3.88 10.15
CA ILE A 69 -8.85 3.06 9.38
C ILE A 69 -7.52 3.78 9.14
N MET A 70 -7.48 5.11 9.15
CA MET A 70 -6.27 5.93 8.90
C MET A 70 -5.46 6.26 10.16
N GLY A 71 -5.71 5.55 11.27
CA GLY A 71 -4.96 5.72 12.52
C GLY A 71 -5.43 6.89 13.38
N GLY A 72 -6.72 7.22 13.30
CA GLY A 72 -7.39 8.19 14.17
C GLY A 72 -7.38 9.63 13.66
N SER A 73 -6.98 9.89 12.41
CA SER A 73 -6.97 11.24 11.84
C SER A 73 -7.18 11.24 10.34
N VAL A 74 -7.94 12.21 9.84
CA VAL A 74 -8.13 12.50 8.41
C VAL A 74 -7.36 13.74 7.95
N VAL A 75 -6.70 14.44 8.88
CA VAL A 75 -5.97 15.69 8.62
C VAL A 75 -4.74 15.40 7.74
N PRO A 76 -4.59 16.06 6.58
CA PRO A 76 -3.38 15.96 5.76
C PRO A 76 -2.11 16.27 6.54
N GLY A 77 -1.03 15.56 6.27
CA GLY A 77 0.22 15.64 7.05
C GLY A 77 0.18 14.97 8.42
N LYS A 78 -1.01 14.58 8.92
CA LYS A 78 -1.21 14.04 10.28
C LYS A 78 -2.08 12.78 10.28
N ARG A 79 -1.94 11.93 9.27
CA ARG A 79 -2.62 10.63 9.19
C ARG A 79 -1.62 9.52 8.88
N GLY A 80 -1.91 8.33 9.40
CA GLY A 80 -1.08 7.15 9.22
C GLY A 80 -1.51 6.32 8.02
N GLY A 81 -1.19 5.03 8.08
CA GLY A 81 -1.66 4.03 7.12
C GLY A 81 -2.94 3.35 7.55
N ILE A 82 -3.33 2.34 6.76
CA ILE A 82 -4.41 1.43 7.15
C ILE A 82 -3.94 0.58 8.34
N PHE A 83 -4.64 0.70 9.47
CA PHE A 83 -4.40 -0.14 10.64
C PHE A 83 -5.39 -1.30 10.70
N ILE A 84 -4.85 -2.49 10.96
CA ILE A 84 -5.65 -3.70 11.22
C ILE A 84 -5.67 -3.91 12.73
N GLN A 85 -6.84 -4.13 13.31
CA GLN A 85 -6.96 -4.43 14.74
C GLN A 85 -6.09 -5.63 15.10
N ASN A 86 -5.34 -5.51 16.20
CA ASN A 86 -4.38 -6.51 16.71
C ASN A 86 -3.13 -6.78 15.85
N ALA A 87 -2.88 -5.98 14.79
CA ALA A 87 -1.59 -6.03 14.10
C ALA A 87 -0.49 -5.35 14.94
N ASP A 88 0.73 -5.90 14.88
CA ASP A 88 1.91 -5.23 15.42
C ASP A 88 2.07 -3.86 14.74
N ARG A 89 2.28 -2.82 15.56
CA ARG A 89 2.47 -1.44 15.11
C ARG A 89 3.89 -1.18 14.61
N ASN A 90 4.83 -2.07 14.89
CA ASN A 90 6.20 -2.00 14.38
C ASN A 90 6.66 -3.36 13.86
N PRO A 91 6.06 -3.87 12.76
CA PRO A 91 6.36 -5.20 12.24
C PRO A 91 7.71 -5.26 11.48
N ILE A 92 8.49 -4.18 11.50
CA ILE A 92 9.76 -4.09 10.77
C ILE A 92 10.84 -4.69 11.67
N PRO A 93 11.48 -5.81 11.26
CA PRO A 93 12.63 -6.34 11.98
C PRO A 93 13.73 -5.26 12.03
N LEU A 94 14.25 -5.00 13.22
CA LEU A 94 15.36 -4.06 13.41
C LEU A 94 16.71 -4.71 13.09
N GLU A 95 16.74 -6.03 13.05
CA GLU A 95 17.89 -6.84 12.64
C GLU A 95 17.71 -7.25 11.18
N ALA A 96 18.80 -7.25 10.41
CA ALA A 96 18.82 -7.83 9.08
C ALA A 96 18.86 -9.37 9.20
N GLU A 97 18.06 -10.06 8.37
CA GLU A 97 18.16 -11.52 8.18
C GLU A 97 19.45 -11.92 7.47
#